data_AF-A0AAD5L5U7-F1
#
_entry.id   AF-A0AAD5L5U7-F1
#
_cell.length_a   1.000
_cell.length_b   1.000
_cell.length_c   1.000
_cell.angle_alpha   90.00
_cell.angle_beta   90.00
_cell.angle_gamma   90.00
#
_symmetry.space_group_name_H-M   'P 1'
#
loop_
_entity.id
_entity.type
_entity.pdbx_description
1 polymer ?
#
loop_
_entity_poly.entity_id
_entity_poly.type
_entity_poly.pdbx_seq_one_letter_code
_entity_poly.pdbx_strand_id
1 'polypeptide(L)'
;MTSRIGKKIGVILPGFGLAMVSQDDIVQVDSPLGCGYRASALVTLALNALKVDDDDDTNQLVGSFFSQLYLPSLQRLELKDNLLRRHALVAILQACPNLRILDLEACELQSINPIIEAYTASQCRIESLNLADNHVANRDIVELCRLVCQDSSPASRLREINLEGNPISRSGLHALRVAMRSSSRLRLLVLATSMDPDGTCRSMFNPVANQELPVEPFTVSQRLAFLSVLAMREGVEAMEIINLQRIFSFAASRSVRRVIWR
;
A
#
# COMPACT_ATOMS: atom_id res chain seq x y z
N MET A 1 -9.59 39.30 -24.36
CA MET A 1 -8.40 38.49 -24.68
C MET A 1 -8.41 37.31 -23.74
N THR A 2 -9.03 36.20 -24.16
CA THR A 2 -9.12 34.97 -23.38
C THR A 2 -7.86 34.14 -23.68
N SER A 3 -7.00 33.92 -22.69
CA SER A 3 -5.82 33.08 -22.84
C SER A 3 -6.27 31.65 -23.15
N ARG A 4 -5.91 31.13 -24.32
CA ARG A 4 -5.99 29.69 -24.61
C ARG A 4 -4.95 29.01 -23.72
N ILE A 5 -5.39 28.49 -22.58
CA ILE A 5 -4.57 27.58 -21.80
C ILE A 5 -4.50 26.30 -22.63
N GLY A 6 -3.33 26.03 -23.23
CA GLY A 6 -3.09 24.84 -24.03
C GLY A 6 -3.38 23.59 -23.20
N LYS A 7 -4.14 22.66 -23.77
CA LYS A 7 -4.51 21.41 -23.09
C LYS A 7 -3.23 20.60 -22.86
N LYS A 8 -2.98 20.17 -21.61
CA LYS A 8 -1.81 19.35 -21.25
C LYS A 8 -2.19 17.87 -21.26
N ILE A 9 -1.23 17.00 -21.60
CA ILE A 9 -1.40 15.54 -21.60
C ILE A 9 -0.36 14.92 -20.66
N GLY A 10 -0.81 14.00 -19.79
CA GLY A 10 0.05 13.23 -18.91
C GLY A 10 0.67 12.02 -19.61
N VAL A 11 1.98 11.81 -19.47
CA VAL A 11 2.75 10.73 -20.10
C VAL A 11 3.60 10.04 -19.04
N ILE A 12 3.68 8.70 -19.04
CA ILE A 12 4.65 7.99 -18.20
C ILE A 12 6.02 8.05 -18.88
N LEU A 13 7.00 8.58 -18.17
CA LEU A 13 8.41 8.48 -18.52
C LEU A 13 9.03 7.32 -17.72
N PRO A 14 9.47 6.23 -18.38
CA PRO A 14 10.19 5.15 -17.72
C PRO A 14 11.38 5.67 -16.91
N GLY A 15 11.41 5.39 -15.61
CA GLY A 15 12.46 5.86 -14.69
C GLY A 15 12.28 7.27 -14.14
N PHE A 16 11.33 8.07 -14.66
CA PHE A 16 11.10 9.46 -14.25
C PHE A 16 9.67 9.75 -13.78
N GLY A 17 8.76 8.78 -13.87
CA GLY A 17 7.39 8.90 -13.34
C GLY A 17 6.43 9.47 -14.36
N LEU A 18 5.53 10.36 -13.95
CA LEU A 18 4.54 10.97 -14.83
C LEU A 18 4.94 12.41 -15.15
N ALA A 19 4.93 12.77 -16.43
CA ALA A 19 5.26 14.10 -16.93
C ALA A 19 4.09 14.73 -17.67
N MET A 20 4.01 16.06 -17.62
CA MET A 20 3.05 16.83 -18.40
C MET A 20 3.72 17.35 -19.67
N VAL A 21 3.11 17.06 -20.81
CA VAL A 21 3.53 17.58 -22.11
C VAL A 21 2.41 18.46 -22.65
N SER A 22 2.76 19.65 -23.17
CA SER A 22 1.77 20.48 -23.86
C SER A 22 1.24 19.72 -25.06
N GLN A 23 -0.07 19.72 -25.32
CA GLN A 23 -0.60 19.06 -26.51
C GLN A 23 0.03 19.63 -27.80
N ASP A 24 0.44 20.89 -27.79
CA ASP A 24 1.11 21.55 -28.91
C ASP A 24 2.55 21.03 -29.14
N ASP A 25 3.20 20.47 -28.11
CA ASP A 25 4.56 19.90 -28.18
C ASP A 25 4.55 18.44 -28.65
N ILE A 26 3.38 17.83 -28.81
CA ILE A 26 3.26 16.42 -29.19
C ILE A 26 3.33 16.30 -30.70
N VAL A 27 4.51 15.89 -31.19
CA VAL A 27 4.78 15.67 -32.61
C VAL A 27 3.94 14.51 -33.17
N GLN A 28 3.80 13.45 -32.38
CA GLN A 28 3.08 12.24 -32.77
C GLN A 28 2.51 11.57 -31.54
N VAL A 29 1.19 11.40 -31.52
CA VAL A 29 0.54 10.40 -30.65
C VAL A 29 0.32 9.20 -31.54
N ASP A 30 1.10 8.13 -31.32
CA ASP A 30 0.72 6.84 -31.88
C ASP A 30 -0.68 6.52 -31.34
N SER A 31 -1.61 6.28 -32.26
CA SER A 31 -3.04 6.13 -32.00
C SER A 31 -3.29 5.37 -30.71
N PRO A 32 -4.25 5.78 -29.86
CA PRO A 32 -4.57 5.01 -28.69
C PRO A 32 -5.00 3.62 -29.15
N LEU A 33 -4.14 2.62 -28.94
CA LEU A 33 -4.51 1.23 -29.15
C LEU A 33 -5.70 1.01 -28.21
N GLY A 34 -6.88 0.78 -28.81
CA GLY A 34 -8.16 0.91 -28.13
C GLY A 34 -8.25 0.13 -26.82
N CYS A 35 -9.08 0.65 -25.90
CA CYS A 35 -9.62 -0.05 -24.74
C CYS A 35 -8.57 -0.68 -23.79
N GLY A 36 -8.21 0.05 -22.73
CA GLY A 36 -7.60 -0.52 -21.52
C GLY A 36 -6.20 -1.06 -21.74
N TYR A 37 -5.20 -0.19 -21.61
CA TYR A 37 -3.80 -0.62 -21.70
C TYR A 37 -3.50 -1.60 -20.57
N ARG A 38 -3.22 -2.84 -20.95
CA ARG A 38 -2.85 -3.89 -20.02
C ARG A 38 -1.34 -3.95 -19.89
N ALA A 39 -0.78 -3.39 -18.82
CA ALA A 39 0.64 -3.61 -18.50
C ALA A 39 0.77 -4.78 -17.52
N SER A 40 1.14 -5.94 -18.05
CA SER A 40 1.31 -7.18 -17.27
C SER A 40 2.73 -7.41 -16.76
N ALA A 41 3.70 -6.59 -17.17
CA ALA A 41 5.09 -6.69 -16.70
C ALA A 41 5.40 -5.74 -15.54
N LEU A 42 4.61 -4.68 -15.35
CA LEU A 42 4.87 -3.66 -14.34
C LEU A 42 4.47 -4.20 -12.96
N VAL A 43 5.46 -4.39 -12.08
CA VAL A 43 5.26 -4.92 -10.72
C VAL A 43 5.31 -3.80 -9.67
N THR A 44 6.16 -2.79 -9.90
CA THR A 44 6.33 -1.65 -9.01
C THR A 44 6.21 -0.36 -9.82
N LEU A 45 5.50 0.62 -9.28
CA LEU A 45 5.34 1.95 -9.84
C LEU A 45 5.44 2.97 -8.72
N ALA A 46 6.26 4.00 -8.91
CA ALA A 46 6.36 5.14 -8.01
C ALA A 46 6.15 6.41 -8.82
N LEU A 47 5.14 7.19 -8.46
CA LEU A 47 4.80 8.48 -9.06
C LEU A 47 4.66 9.49 -7.93
N ASN A 48 5.75 9.81 -7.25
CA ASN A 48 5.73 10.71 -6.08
C ASN A 48 5.90 12.18 -6.53
N ALA A 49 5.34 13.11 -5.76
CA ALA A 49 5.50 14.56 -5.91
C ALA A 49 5.29 15.03 -7.36
N LEU A 50 4.18 14.64 -7.98
CA LEU A 50 3.85 15.03 -9.34
C LEU A 50 3.63 16.54 -9.37
N LYS A 51 4.59 17.23 -9.99
CA LYS A 51 4.59 18.69 -10.09
C LYS A 51 3.67 19.13 -11.22
N VAL A 52 2.40 19.34 -10.89
CA VAL A 52 1.44 20.01 -11.75
C VAL A 52 1.18 21.42 -11.19
N ASP A 53 0.81 22.37 -12.04
CA ASP A 53 0.67 23.79 -11.64
C ASP A 53 -0.41 24.02 -10.56
N ASP A 54 -1.36 23.08 -10.44
CA ASP A 54 -2.44 23.05 -9.46
C ASP A 54 -2.59 21.62 -8.89
N ASP A 55 -2.87 21.50 -7.60
CA ASP A 55 -3.04 20.22 -6.91
C ASP A 55 -4.31 19.48 -7.37
N ASP A 56 -5.37 20.22 -7.74
CA ASP A 56 -6.59 19.60 -8.29
C ASP A 56 -6.33 18.99 -9.69
N ASP A 57 -5.39 19.55 -10.45
CA ASP A 57 -4.96 18.98 -11.73
C ASP A 57 -4.21 17.66 -11.52
N THR A 58 -3.36 17.57 -10.49
CA THR A 58 -2.69 16.30 -10.10
C THR A 58 -3.72 15.21 -9.82
N ASN A 59 -4.74 15.49 -9.02
CA ASN A 59 -5.79 14.52 -8.73
C ASN A 59 -6.54 14.06 -10.01
N GLN A 60 -6.90 14.99 -10.89
CA GLN A 60 -7.55 14.65 -12.16
C GLN A 60 -6.67 13.82 -13.06
N LEU A 61 -5.39 14.16 -13.14
CA LEU A 61 -4.43 13.45 -13.97
C LEU A 61 -4.19 12.03 -13.44
N VAL A 62 -4.03 11.83 -12.13
CA VAL A 62 -3.89 10.49 -11.54
C VAL A 62 -5.16 9.67 -11.79
N GLY A 63 -6.35 10.23 -11.56
CA GLY A 63 -7.62 9.53 -11.82
C GLY A 63 -7.81 9.16 -13.30
N SER A 64 -7.54 10.11 -14.20
CA SER A 64 -7.63 9.89 -15.65
C SER A 64 -6.64 8.84 -16.11
N PHE A 65 -5.42 8.89 -15.58
CA PHE A 65 -4.37 7.93 -15.88
C PHE A 65 -4.78 6.50 -15.48
N PHE A 66 -5.14 6.26 -14.21
CA PHE A 66 -5.51 4.92 -13.78
C PHE A 66 -6.84 4.43 -14.37
N SER A 67 -7.77 5.32 -14.72
CA SER A 67 -9.03 4.91 -15.37
C SER A 67 -8.85 4.34 -16.79
N GLN A 68 -7.72 4.63 -17.44
CA GLN A 68 -7.39 4.16 -18.78
C GLN A 68 -6.51 2.89 -18.77
N LEU A 69 -6.02 2.48 -17.60
CA LEU A 69 -5.08 1.39 -17.44
C LEU A 69 -5.71 0.20 -16.73
N TYR A 70 -5.19 -0.99 -17.05
CA TYR A 70 -5.40 -2.18 -16.25
C TYR A 70 -4.04 -2.81 -15.94
N LEU A 71 -3.65 -2.78 -14.68
CA LEU A 71 -2.33 -3.16 -14.18
C LEU A 71 -2.44 -4.39 -13.27
N PRO A 72 -2.80 -5.58 -13.81
CA PRO A 72 -3.07 -6.77 -12.99
C PRO A 72 -1.83 -7.33 -12.30
N SER A 73 -0.62 -6.97 -12.76
CA SER A 73 0.64 -7.44 -12.19
C SER A 73 1.24 -6.47 -11.18
N LEU A 74 0.68 -5.26 -11.05
CA LEU A 74 1.21 -4.25 -10.14
C LEU A 74 0.96 -4.68 -8.69
N GLN A 75 2.03 -4.80 -7.93
CA GLN A 75 2.02 -5.21 -6.53
C GLN A 75 2.39 -4.08 -5.58
N ARG A 76 3.18 -3.10 -6.05
CA ARG A 76 3.61 -1.94 -5.27
C ARG A 76 3.34 -0.64 -6.03
N LEU A 77 2.64 0.28 -5.37
CA LEU A 77 2.35 1.61 -5.88
C LEU A 77 2.70 2.64 -4.81
N GLU A 78 3.50 3.63 -5.19
CA GLU A 78 3.83 4.80 -4.38
C GLU A 78 3.33 6.06 -5.09
N LEU A 79 2.57 6.88 -4.37
CA LEU A 79 1.99 8.13 -4.85
C LEU A 79 2.20 9.25 -3.84
N LYS A 80 3.32 9.24 -3.12
CA LYS A 80 3.59 10.21 -2.04
C LYS A 80 3.52 11.64 -2.55
N ASP A 81 3.14 12.56 -1.69
CA ASP A 81 3.15 14.00 -1.98
C ASP A 81 2.31 14.36 -3.22
N ASN A 82 1.21 13.64 -3.46
CA ASN A 82 0.24 13.99 -4.48
C ASN A 82 -1.11 14.25 -3.84
N LEU A 83 -1.75 15.38 -4.13
CA LEU A 83 -3.13 15.58 -3.73
C LEU A 83 -4.01 14.52 -4.40
N LEU A 84 -4.65 13.67 -3.60
CA LEU A 84 -5.56 12.64 -4.06
C LEU A 84 -6.94 12.81 -3.43
N ARG A 85 -7.98 12.58 -4.24
CA ARG A 85 -9.38 12.58 -3.79
C ARG A 85 -10.02 11.23 -4.13
N ARG A 86 -11.28 11.07 -3.74
CA ARG A 86 -12.08 9.85 -3.94
C ARG A 86 -11.98 9.30 -5.37
N HIS A 87 -12.10 10.16 -6.39
CA HIS A 87 -12.09 9.72 -7.78
C HIS A 87 -10.78 9.01 -8.17
N ALA A 88 -9.62 9.60 -7.84
CA ALA A 88 -8.32 9.02 -8.13
C ALA A 88 -8.13 7.69 -7.38
N LEU A 89 -8.49 7.62 -6.09
CA LEU A 89 -8.40 6.38 -5.31
C LEU A 89 -9.24 5.24 -5.90
N VAL A 90 -10.48 5.53 -6.32
CA VAL A 90 -11.34 4.53 -6.98
C VAL A 90 -10.68 4.01 -8.27
N ALA A 91 -10.16 4.92 -9.10
CA ALA A 91 -9.49 4.56 -10.34
C ALA A 91 -8.27 3.67 -10.09
N ILE A 92 -7.43 4.02 -9.11
CA ILE A 92 -6.24 3.23 -8.71
C ILE A 92 -6.64 1.80 -8.31
N LEU A 93 -7.64 1.68 -7.43
CA LEU A 93 -8.09 0.37 -6.90
C LEU A 93 -8.71 -0.51 -7.99
N GLN A 94 -9.41 0.08 -8.95
CA GLN A 94 -9.96 -0.63 -10.11
C GLN A 94 -8.87 -1.08 -11.09
N ALA A 95 -7.88 -0.22 -11.33
CA ALA A 95 -6.78 -0.52 -12.23
C ALA A 95 -5.82 -1.58 -11.68
N CYS A 96 -5.65 -1.66 -10.36
CA CYS A 96 -4.62 -2.46 -9.71
C CYS A 96 -5.21 -3.53 -8.75
N PRO A 97 -5.90 -4.57 -9.26
CA PRO A 97 -6.63 -5.53 -8.41
C PRO A 97 -5.74 -6.44 -7.55
N ASN A 98 -4.43 -6.54 -7.86
CA ASN A 98 -3.47 -7.37 -7.12
C ASN A 98 -2.48 -6.55 -6.30
N LEU A 99 -2.78 -5.26 -6.07
CA LEU A 99 -1.93 -4.39 -5.29
C LEU A 99 -1.78 -4.90 -3.85
N ARG A 100 -0.54 -5.00 -3.38
CA ARG A 100 -0.17 -5.46 -2.03
C ARG A 100 0.39 -4.34 -1.18
N ILE A 101 1.11 -3.40 -1.78
CA ILE A 101 1.73 -2.27 -1.11
C ILE A 101 1.18 -1.01 -1.75
N LEU A 102 0.54 -0.17 -0.95
CA LEU A 102 0.03 1.13 -1.36
C LEU A 102 0.58 2.19 -0.41
N ASP A 103 1.37 3.11 -0.97
CA ASP A 103 1.96 4.22 -0.25
C ASP A 103 1.31 5.54 -0.70
N LEU A 104 0.57 6.16 0.21
CA LEU A 104 -0.20 7.39 0.04
C LEU A 104 0.20 8.44 1.07
N GLU A 105 1.45 8.43 1.51
CA GLU A 105 1.99 9.44 2.41
C GLU A 105 1.81 10.86 1.85
N ALA A 106 1.42 11.82 2.71
CA ALA A 106 1.27 13.22 2.35
C ALA A 106 0.36 13.47 1.12
N CYS A 107 -0.76 12.75 1.03
CA CYS A 107 -1.70 12.85 -0.10
C CYS A 107 -2.96 13.70 0.19
N GLU A 108 -2.97 14.41 1.33
CA GLU A 108 -4.09 15.21 1.84
C GLU A 108 -5.43 14.45 1.95
N LEU A 109 -5.37 13.14 2.18
CA LEU A 109 -6.54 12.29 2.26
C LEU A 109 -7.36 12.61 3.51
N GLN A 110 -8.58 13.13 3.31
CA GLN A 110 -9.55 13.29 4.39
C GLN A 110 -10.34 12.01 4.68
N SER A 111 -10.44 11.12 3.69
CA SER A 111 -11.19 9.87 3.79
C SER A 111 -10.53 8.76 2.98
N ILE A 112 -10.50 7.56 3.57
CA ILE A 112 -10.04 6.32 2.93
C ILE A 112 -11.21 5.40 2.58
N ASN A 113 -12.43 5.94 2.57
CA ASN A 113 -13.63 5.16 2.29
C ASN A 113 -13.58 4.35 0.98
N PRO A 114 -12.97 4.83 -0.13
CA PRO A 114 -12.77 3.98 -1.32
C PRO A 114 -11.98 2.70 -1.07
N ILE A 115 -10.96 2.75 -0.19
CA ILE A 115 -10.17 1.59 0.20
C ILE A 115 -11.03 0.62 1.02
N ILE A 116 -11.84 1.15 1.94
CA ILE A 116 -12.81 0.39 2.76
C ILE A 116 -13.86 -0.29 1.87
N GLU A 117 -14.44 0.44 0.92
CA GLU A 117 -15.39 -0.08 -0.08
C GLU A 117 -14.75 -1.22 -0.88
N ALA A 118 -13.51 -1.04 -1.34
CA ALA A 118 -12.79 -2.06 -2.09
C ALA A 118 -12.46 -3.33 -1.26
N TYR A 119 -12.14 -3.18 0.03
CA TYR A 119 -12.02 -4.33 0.93
C TYR A 119 -13.36 -5.04 1.14
N THR A 120 -14.43 -4.28 1.36
CA THR A 120 -15.78 -4.82 1.55
C THR A 120 -16.26 -5.59 0.32
N ALA A 121 -15.96 -5.08 -0.87
CA ALA A 121 -16.26 -5.72 -2.14
C ALA A 121 -15.29 -6.88 -2.50
N SER A 122 -14.29 -7.18 -1.67
CA SER A 122 -13.24 -8.16 -1.97
C SER A 122 -12.45 -7.89 -3.26
N GLN A 123 -12.37 -6.63 -3.66
CA GLN A 123 -11.66 -6.14 -4.85
C GLN A 123 -10.23 -5.68 -4.55
N CYS A 124 -9.86 -5.63 -3.27
CA CYS A 124 -8.54 -5.19 -2.81
C CYS A 124 -7.86 -6.25 -1.95
N ARG A 125 -6.52 -6.31 -2.02
CA ARG A 125 -5.68 -7.27 -1.29
C ARG A 125 -4.44 -6.61 -0.68
N ILE A 126 -4.51 -5.31 -0.39
CA ILE A 126 -3.40 -4.56 0.18
C ILE A 126 -3.02 -5.17 1.53
N GLU A 127 -1.72 -5.45 1.69
CA GLU A 127 -1.08 -5.99 2.88
C GLU A 127 -0.29 -4.90 3.63
N SER A 128 0.19 -3.88 2.94
CA SER A 128 0.91 -2.74 3.51
C SER A 128 0.30 -1.44 3.03
N LEU A 129 -0.22 -0.65 3.97
CA LEU A 129 -0.90 0.61 3.70
C LEU A 129 -0.19 1.74 4.46
N ASN A 130 0.47 2.64 3.72
CA ASN A 130 1.04 3.86 4.29
C ASN A 130 0.09 5.03 4.03
N LEU A 131 -0.41 5.63 5.11
CA LEU A 131 -1.29 6.80 5.10
C LEU A 131 -0.67 7.93 5.93
N ALA A 132 0.65 7.91 6.17
CA ALA A 132 1.31 8.94 6.98
C ALA A 132 1.04 10.36 6.46
N ASP A 133 0.99 11.33 7.36
CA ASP A 133 0.84 12.76 7.07
C ASP A 133 -0.39 13.07 6.19
N ASN A 134 -1.53 12.46 6.53
CA ASN A 134 -2.83 12.74 5.93
C ASN A 134 -3.82 13.31 6.98
N HIS A 135 -5.07 13.48 6.58
CA HIS A 135 -6.15 13.95 7.43
C HIS A 135 -7.26 12.90 7.58
N VAL A 136 -6.89 11.62 7.67
CA VAL A 136 -7.85 10.52 7.61
C VAL A 136 -8.85 10.61 8.76
N ALA A 137 -10.13 10.68 8.42
CA ALA A 137 -11.21 10.77 9.38
C ALA A 137 -11.21 9.58 10.36
N ASN A 138 -11.38 9.87 11.65
CA ASN A 138 -11.44 8.85 12.72
C ASN A 138 -12.51 7.77 12.45
N ARG A 139 -13.63 8.14 11.82
CA ARG A 139 -14.68 7.20 11.42
C ARG A 139 -14.14 6.10 10.50
N ASP A 140 -13.32 6.47 9.52
CA ASP A 140 -12.76 5.54 8.54
C ASP A 140 -11.74 4.60 9.20
N ILE A 141 -10.94 5.11 10.14
CA ILE A 141 -10.02 4.26 10.93
C ILE A 141 -10.78 3.20 11.72
N VAL A 142 -11.86 3.59 12.41
CA VAL A 142 -12.71 2.65 13.17
C VAL A 142 -13.34 1.60 12.25
N GLU A 143 -13.77 2.00 11.07
CA GLU A 143 -14.34 1.09 10.07
C GLU A 143 -13.31 0.13 9.48
N LEU A 144 -12.11 0.61 9.14
CA LEU A 144 -10.99 -0.24 8.73
C LEU A 144 -10.66 -1.26 9.82
N CYS A 145 -10.58 -0.83 11.08
CA CYS A 145 -10.35 -1.73 12.22
C CYS A 145 -11.42 -2.82 12.33
N ARG A 146 -12.69 -2.47 12.11
CA ARG A 146 -13.80 -3.43 12.10
C ARG A 146 -13.62 -4.49 11.02
N LEU A 147 -13.19 -4.09 9.82
CA LEU A 147 -12.90 -5.02 8.73
C LEU A 147 -11.69 -5.91 9.04
N VAL A 148 -10.64 -5.37 9.67
CA VAL A 148 -9.45 -6.14 10.09
C VAL A 148 -9.80 -7.20 11.14
N CYS A 149 -10.77 -6.92 12.03
CA CYS A 149 -11.26 -7.89 13.02
C CYS A 149 -12.05 -9.05 12.41
N GLN A 150 -12.49 -8.96 11.16
CA GLN A 150 -13.27 -10.01 10.50
C GLN A 150 -12.34 -10.92 9.71
N ASP A 151 -12.13 -12.15 10.17
CA ASP A 151 -11.21 -13.11 9.52
C ASP A 151 -11.56 -13.38 8.04
N SER A 152 -12.85 -13.34 7.70
CA SER A 152 -13.34 -13.52 6.33
C SER A 152 -13.08 -12.32 5.41
N SER A 153 -12.80 -11.14 5.97
CA SER A 153 -12.52 -9.94 5.19
C SER A 153 -11.12 -9.99 4.57
N PRO A 154 -10.92 -9.54 3.32
CA PRO A 154 -9.58 -9.39 2.77
C PRO A 154 -8.70 -8.42 3.56
N ALA A 155 -9.29 -7.50 4.33
CA ALA A 155 -8.56 -6.60 5.23
C ALA A 155 -7.84 -7.34 6.36
N SER A 156 -8.26 -8.57 6.72
CA SER A 156 -7.54 -9.40 7.71
C SER A 156 -6.11 -9.75 7.28
N ARG A 157 -5.79 -9.58 5.98
CA ARG A 157 -4.46 -9.77 5.40
C ARG A 157 -3.51 -8.59 5.62
N LEU A 158 -3.99 -7.46 6.13
CA LEU A 158 -3.15 -6.31 6.47
C LEU A 158 -2.06 -6.71 7.47
N ARG A 159 -0.83 -6.36 7.13
CA ARG A 159 0.39 -6.60 7.89
C ARG A 159 0.97 -5.32 8.43
N GLU A 160 0.88 -4.24 7.65
CA GLU A 160 1.52 -2.97 7.98
C GLU A 160 0.55 -1.82 7.74
N ILE A 161 0.39 -0.97 8.76
CA ILE A 161 -0.41 0.24 8.67
C ILE A 161 0.44 1.37 9.26
N ASN A 162 0.67 2.42 8.49
CA ASN A 162 1.27 3.65 8.97
C ASN A 162 0.21 4.76 8.97
N LEU A 163 -0.05 5.32 10.14
CA LEU A 163 -0.99 6.42 10.38
C LEU A 163 -0.31 7.60 11.09
N GLU A 164 1.02 7.69 11.04
CA GLU A 164 1.78 8.85 11.48
C GLU A 164 1.17 10.15 10.90
N GLY A 165 1.23 11.26 11.64
CA GLY A 165 0.69 12.54 11.18
C GLY A 165 -0.83 12.67 11.02
N ASN A 166 -1.64 11.64 11.32
CA ASN A 166 -3.10 11.72 11.17
C ASN A 166 -3.83 12.16 12.45
N PRO A 167 -4.97 12.87 12.35
CA PRO A 167 -5.77 13.24 13.53
C PRO A 167 -6.60 12.06 14.06
N ILE A 168 -5.99 11.17 14.85
CA ILE A 168 -6.66 10.01 15.44
C ILE A 168 -7.11 10.31 16.87
N SER A 169 -8.41 10.08 17.14
CA SER A 169 -8.95 10.25 18.50
C SER A 169 -8.63 9.04 19.40
N ARG A 170 -8.83 9.19 20.72
CA ARG A 170 -8.72 8.07 21.67
C ARG A 170 -9.61 6.87 21.30
N SER A 171 -10.78 7.12 20.70
CA SER A 171 -11.66 6.04 20.21
C SER A 171 -11.04 5.26 19.04
N GLY A 172 -10.38 5.96 18.10
CA GLY A 172 -9.65 5.35 16.99
C GLY A 172 -8.46 4.53 17.49
N LEU A 173 -7.69 5.05 18.45
CA LEU A 173 -6.60 4.30 19.10
C LEU A 173 -7.11 3.03 19.80
N HIS A 174 -8.26 3.10 20.47
CA HIS A 174 -8.88 1.93 21.07
C HIS A 174 -9.28 0.88 20.02
N ALA A 175 -9.89 1.31 18.90
CA ALA A 175 -10.26 0.43 17.80
C ALA A 175 -9.03 -0.24 17.17
N LEU A 176 -7.94 0.50 16.96
CA LEU A 176 -6.66 -0.02 16.46
C LEU A 176 -6.10 -1.09 17.39
N ARG A 177 -6.09 -0.84 18.70
CA ARG A 177 -5.64 -1.82 19.70
C ARG A 177 -6.47 -3.11 19.65
N VAL A 178 -7.79 -3.00 19.50
CA VAL A 178 -8.69 -4.18 19.36
C VAL A 178 -8.36 -4.93 18.06
N ALA A 179 -8.26 -4.22 16.93
CA ALA A 179 -7.91 -4.81 15.64
C ALA A 179 -6.56 -5.53 15.66
N MET A 180 -5.55 -4.96 16.33
CA MET A 180 -4.27 -5.65 16.51
C MET A 180 -4.43 -6.94 17.31
N ARG A 181 -5.21 -6.96 18.40
CA ARG A 181 -5.41 -8.19 19.19
C ARG A 181 -6.13 -9.28 18.42
N SER A 182 -7.12 -8.91 17.61
CA SER A 182 -7.92 -9.85 16.83
C SER A 182 -7.17 -10.36 15.59
N SER A 183 -6.35 -9.51 14.96
CA SER A 183 -5.57 -9.92 13.79
C SER A 183 -4.43 -10.84 14.18
N SER A 184 -4.18 -11.87 13.37
CA SER A 184 -3.00 -12.74 13.45
C SER A 184 -1.85 -12.29 12.54
N ARG A 185 -2.08 -11.27 11.68
CA ARG A 185 -1.15 -10.88 10.61
C ARG A 185 -0.61 -9.45 10.74
N LEU A 186 -1.37 -8.56 11.39
CA LEU A 186 -0.97 -7.17 11.58
C LEU A 186 0.28 -7.12 12.49
N ARG A 187 1.42 -6.82 11.88
CA ARG A 187 2.76 -6.86 12.49
C ARG A 187 3.36 -5.50 12.74
N LEU A 188 2.97 -4.47 11.99
CA LEU A 188 3.51 -3.13 12.14
C LEU A 188 2.36 -2.11 12.19
N LEU A 189 2.35 -1.32 13.26
CA LEU A 189 1.52 -0.13 13.37
C LEU A 189 2.43 1.05 13.71
N VAL A 190 2.36 2.12 12.91
CA VAL A 190 3.08 3.37 13.17
C VAL A 190 2.06 4.47 13.47
N LEU A 191 2.27 5.19 14.57
CA LEU A 191 1.41 6.25 15.09
C LEU A 191 2.24 7.48 15.44
N ALA A 192 1.61 8.65 15.51
CA ALA A 192 2.28 9.86 15.96
C ALA A 192 2.26 9.98 17.49
N THR A 193 3.37 10.41 18.07
CA THR A 193 3.53 10.74 19.50
C THR A 193 2.59 11.86 19.93
N SER A 194 2.30 12.79 19.03
CA SER A 194 1.34 13.88 19.25
C SER A 194 -0.08 13.41 19.58
N MET A 195 -0.46 12.17 19.21
CA MET A 195 -1.77 11.60 19.50
C MET A 195 -1.94 11.16 20.97
N ASP A 196 -0.85 11.05 21.72
CA ASP A 196 -0.85 10.65 23.12
C ASP A 196 0.17 11.45 23.95
N PRO A 197 -0.06 12.76 24.15
CA PRO A 197 0.89 13.63 24.85
C PRO A 197 1.22 13.14 26.27
N ASP A 198 0.24 12.50 26.92
CA ASP A 198 0.35 12.01 28.30
C ASP A 198 0.87 10.55 28.38
N GLY A 199 1.16 9.90 27.25
CA GLY A 199 1.65 8.51 27.19
C GLY A 199 0.65 7.43 27.66
N THR A 200 -0.59 7.82 27.95
CA THR A 200 -1.61 6.94 28.51
C THR A 200 -2.04 5.89 27.48
N CYS A 201 -2.26 6.29 26.23
CA CYS A 201 -2.66 5.38 25.17
C CYS A 201 -1.55 4.40 24.77
N ARG A 202 -0.29 4.85 24.74
CA ARG A 202 0.89 4.03 24.43
C ARG A 202 1.01 2.84 25.37
N SER A 203 0.74 3.04 26.66
CA SER A 203 0.74 1.96 27.64
C SER A 203 -0.26 0.84 27.31
N MET A 204 -1.40 1.17 26.68
CA MET A 204 -2.42 0.19 26.29
C MET A 204 -1.97 -0.72 25.14
N PHE A 205 -0.98 -0.29 24.35
CA PHE A 205 -0.39 -1.09 23.28
C PHE A 205 0.72 -2.02 23.78
N ASN A 206 1.28 -1.81 24.97
CA ASN A 206 2.36 -2.64 25.51
C ASN A 206 2.07 -4.16 25.52
N PRO A 207 0.85 -4.63 25.89
CA PRO A 207 0.55 -6.06 25.88
C PRO A 207 0.50 -6.67 24.48
N VAL A 208 0.29 -5.81 23.47
CA VAL A 208 0.11 -6.20 22.07
C VAL A 208 1.42 -6.01 21.31
N ALA A 209 2.21 -5.01 21.69
CA ALA A 209 3.57 -4.82 21.25
C ALA A 209 4.44 -5.99 21.71
N ASN A 210 5.37 -6.41 20.86
CA ASN A 210 6.28 -7.53 21.05
C ASN A 210 5.64 -8.92 21.12
N GLN A 211 4.35 -9.05 20.81
CA GLN A 211 3.72 -10.36 20.67
C GLN A 211 4.28 -11.11 19.45
N GLU A 212 4.69 -12.36 19.63
CA GLU A 212 5.06 -13.24 18.51
C GLU A 212 3.79 -13.57 17.69
N LEU A 213 3.86 -13.32 16.40
CA LEU A 213 2.80 -13.72 15.46
C LEU A 213 3.05 -15.14 14.95
N PRO A 214 2.01 -15.85 14.49
CA PRO A 214 2.15 -17.14 13.85
C PRO A 214 3.22 -17.09 12.76
N VAL A 215 4.13 -18.05 12.80
CA VAL A 215 5.19 -18.19 11.80
C VAL A 215 4.55 -18.51 10.46
N GLU A 216 4.69 -17.62 9.49
CA GLU A 216 4.31 -17.93 8.13
C GLU A 216 5.36 -18.86 7.50
N PRO A 217 4.97 -20.04 7.02
CA PRO A 217 5.90 -20.93 6.37
C PRO A 217 6.37 -20.32 5.04
N PHE A 218 7.63 -20.58 4.66
CA PHE A 218 8.14 -20.18 3.35
C PHE A 218 7.23 -20.68 2.23
N THR A 219 6.96 -19.79 1.27
CA THR A 219 6.31 -20.12 0.00
C THR A 219 7.14 -21.10 -0.82
N VAL A 220 6.51 -21.85 -1.73
CA VAL A 220 7.22 -22.78 -2.62
C VAL A 220 8.31 -22.05 -3.41
N SER A 221 8.03 -20.86 -3.94
CA SER A 221 9.02 -20.06 -4.68
C SER A 221 10.21 -19.65 -3.82
N GLN A 222 10.00 -19.27 -2.55
CA GLN A 222 11.12 -18.96 -1.64
C GLN A 222 11.95 -20.20 -1.32
N ARG A 223 11.30 -21.35 -1.11
CA ARG A 223 12.01 -22.63 -0.91
C ARG A 223 12.83 -22.99 -2.15
N LEU A 224 12.26 -22.83 -3.35
CA LEU A 224 12.94 -23.09 -4.62
C LEU A 224 14.11 -22.14 -4.85
N ALA A 225 13.97 -20.85 -4.57
CA ALA A 225 15.05 -19.88 -4.68
C ALA A 225 16.21 -20.19 -3.70
N PHE A 226 15.89 -20.63 -2.49
CA PHE A 226 16.91 -21.10 -1.55
C PHE A 226 17.62 -22.35 -2.07
N LEU A 227 16.86 -23.34 -2.58
CA LEU A 227 17.42 -24.55 -3.17
C LEU A 227 18.26 -24.28 -4.42
N SER A 228 17.90 -23.29 -5.25
CA SER A 228 18.70 -22.94 -6.44
C SER A 228 20.06 -22.36 -6.05
N VAL A 229 20.14 -21.56 -4.98
CA VAL A 229 21.42 -21.05 -4.47
C VAL A 229 22.29 -22.18 -3.91
N LEU A 230 21.69 -23.14 -3.22
CA LEU A 230 22.42 -24.31 -2.72
C LEU A 230 22.97 -25.18 -3.86
N ALA A 231 22.19 -25.37 -4.92
CA ALA A 231 22.60 -26.15 -6.09
C ALA A 231 23.76 -25.52 -6.87
N MET A 232 23.99 -24.21 -6.75
CA MET A 232 25.09 -23.51 -7.41
C MET A 232 26.41 -23.52 -6.61
N ARG A 233 26.42 -24.03 -5.37
CA ARG A 233 27.63 -24.12 -4.56
C ARG A 233 28.25 -25.51 -4.67
N GLU A 234 29.47 -25.57 -5.21
CA GLU A 234 30.30 -26.77 -5.13
C GLU A 234 30.56 -27.12 -3.65
N GLY A 235 30.36 -28.39 -3.27
CA GLY A 235 30.60 -28.90 -1.92
C GLY A 235 29.40 -28.96 -0.97
N VAL A 236 28.20 -28.58 -1.41
CA VAL A 236 26.96 -28.91 -0.66
C VAL A 236 26.51 -30.30 -1.10
N GLU A 237 27.17 -31.34 -0.57
CA GLU A 237 26.71 -32.72 -0.71
C GLU A 237 25.27 -32.84 -0.19
N ALA A 238 24.47 -33.67 -0.87
CA ALA A 238 23.01 -33.81 -0.74
C ALA A 238 22.48 -33.56 0.68
N MET A 239 22.10 -32.32 0.96
CA MET A 239 21.52 -31.96 2.25
C MET A 239 20.21 -32.73 2.43
N GLU A 240 20.15 -33.57 3.46
CA GLU A 240 18.96 -34.39 3.72
C GLU A 240 17.70 -33.52 3.84
N ILE A 241 16.57 -34.04 3.34
CA ILE A 241 15.27 -33.36 3.35
C ILE A 241 14.90 -32.88 4.77
N ILE A 242 15.26 -33.65 5.80
CA ILE A 242 15.00 -33.34 7.20
C ILE A 242 15.77 -32.08 7.64
N ASN A 243 17.02 -31.91 7.20
CA ASN A 243 17.82 -30.73 7.50
C ASN A 243 17.29 -29.50 6.75
N LEU A 244 16.85 -29.66 5.49
CA LEU A 244 16.16 -28.59 4.75
C LEU A 244 14.85 -28.17 5.43
N GLN A 245 14.05 -29.11 5.91
CA GLN A 245 12.83 -28.82 6.67
C GLN A 245 13.13 -28.08 7.98
N ARG A 246 14.19 -28.48 8.69
CA ARG A 246 14.64 -27.78 9.91
C ARG A 246 15.15 -26.38 9.61
N ILE A 247 15.93 -26.20 8.54
CA ILE A 247 16.40 -24.89 8.09
C ILE A 247 15.21 -24.00 7.71
N PHE A 248 14.25 -24.51 6.94
CA PHE A 248 13.06 -23.73 6.60
C PHE A 248 12.19 -23.44 7.82
N SER A 249 12.09 -24.35 8.80
CA SER A 249 11.37 -24.11 10.05
C SER A 249 12.08 -23.07 10.93
N PHE A 250 13.40 -23.16 11.03
CA PHE A 250 14.25 -22.24 11.78
C PHE A 250 14.30 -20.84 11.14
N ALA A 251 14.45 -20.80 9.82
CA ALA A 251 14.51 -19.56 9.05
C ALA A 251 13.12 -18.96 8.79
N ALA A 252 12.03 -19.70 9.04
CA ALA A 252 10.70 -19.16 8.94
C ALA A 252 10.60 -18.03 9.97
N SER A 253 10.44 -16.81 9.46
CA SER A 253 10.64 -15.60 10.23
C SER A 253 9.63 -15.56 11.37
N ARG A 254 10.09 -15.72 12.61
CA ARG A 254 9.33 -15.24 13.77
C ARG A 254 9.11 -13.76 13.56
N SER A 255 7.87 -13.38 13.26
CA SER A 255 7.51 -11.98 13.12
C SER A 255 6.96 -11.51 14.44
N VAL A 256 7.54 -10.43 14.95
CA VAL A 256 7.13 -9.82 16.20
C VAL A 256 6.29 -8.60 15.86
N ARG A 257 5.16 -8.45 16.56
CA ARG A 257 4.32 -7.27 16.42
C ARG A 257 5.02 -6.03 16.98
N ARG A 258 5.08 -4.97 16.19
CA ARG A 258 5.74 -3.70 16.53
C ARG A 258 4.74 -2.57 16.44
N VAL A 259 4.69 -1.78 17.51
CA VAL A 259 3.96 -0.51 17.55
C VAL A 259 4.99 0.59 17.72
N ILE A 260 5.13 1.45 16.71
CA ILE A 260 6.10 2.54 16.68
C ILE A 260 5.34 3.84 16.89
N TRP A 261 5.88 4.68 17.77
CA TRP A 261 5.40 6.03 18.03
C TRP A 261 6.49 6.99 17.57
N ARG A 262 6.19 7.90 16.65
CA ARG A 262 7.11 8.91 16.11
C ARG A 262 6.67 10.32 16.44
#